data_AF-A0A0L6JPJ3-F1
#
_entry.id   AF-A0A0L6JPJ3-F1
#
_cell.length_a   1.000
_cell.length_b   1.000
_cell.length_c   1.000
_cell.angle_alpha   90.00
_cell.angle_beta   90.00
_cell.angle_gamma   90.00
#
_symmetry.space_group_name_H-M   'P 1'
#
loop_
_entity.id
_entity.type
_entity.pdbx_description
1 polymer ?
#
loop_
_entity_poly.entity_id
_entity_poly.type
_entity_poly.pdbx_seq_one_letter_code
_entity_poly.pdbx_strand_id
1 'polypeptide(L)'
;MLQDKTIKQKDYERASQLLGKLFEVDSDITEQISRCIQYYGAGGFFKNLETFDFSADVFEKLNAVRLVLFGMGEEVMPEVLIDEIRTQKIDSTEGGAKQ
;
A
#
# COMPACT_ATOMS: atom_id res chain seq x y z
N MET A 1 -7.66 -8.17 19.10
CA MET A 1 -8.36 -6.95 18.66
C MET A 1 -7.30 -5.98 18.16
N LEU A 2 -7.16 -5.85 16.83
CA LEU A 2 -6.32 -4.78 16.27
C LEU A 2 -6.99 -3.46 16.64
N GLN A 3 -6.30 -2.62 17.40
CA GLN A 3 -6.76 -1.27 17.69
C GLN A 3 -6.79 -0.52 16.37
N ASP A 4 -7.99 -0.14 15.91
CA ASP A 4 -8.17 0.81 14.83
C ASP A 4 -7.63 2.16 15.32
N LYS A 5 -6.31 2.37 15.15
CA LYS A 5 -5.71 3.67 15.35
C LYS A 5 -6.21 4.55 14.22
N THR A 6 -7.33 5.24 14.45
CA THR A 6 -7.84 6.25 13.54
C THR A 6 -6.73 7.28 13.31
N ILE A 7 -6.12 7.27 12.13
CA ILE A 7 -5.10 8.24 11.76
C ILE A 7 -5.77 9.62 11.64
N LYS A 8 -5.19 10.63 12.31
CA LYS A 8 -5.74 11.98 12.32
C LYS A 8 -5.09 12.83 11.23
N GLN A 9 -5.79 13.86 10.77
CA GLN A 9 -5.29 14.82 9.78
C GLN A 9 -3.86 15.32 10.06
N LYS A 10 -3.58 15.66 11.31
CA LYS A 10 -2.24 16.10 11.77
C LYS A 10 -1.12 15.09 11.53
N ASP A 11 -1.44 13.79 11.51
CA ASP A 11 -0.46 12.73 11.32
C ASP A 11 -0.07 12.66 9.84
N TYR A 12 -1.04 12.89 8.94
CA TYR A 12 -0.79 13.05 7.50
C TYR A 12 0.03 14.31 7.20
N GLU A 13 -0.32 15.44 7.80
CA GLU A 13 0.45 16.69 7.67
C GLU A 13 1.90 16.52 8.15
N ARG A 14 2.10 15.82 9.26
CA ARG A 14 3.45 15.57 9.79
C ARG A 14 4.25 14.67 8.86
N ALA A 15 3.64 13.60 8.33
CA ALA A 15 4.31 12.69 7.42
C ALA A 15 4.69 13.38 6.11
N SER A 16 3.77 14.17 5.53
CA SER A 16 4.04 14.90 4.28
C SER A 16 5.15 15.94 4.45
N GLN A 17 5.21 16.64 5.59
CA GLN A 17 6.30 17.58 5.88
C GLN A 17 7.67 16.89 5.97
N LEU A 18 7.73 15.72 6.63
CA LEU A 18 8.96 14.95 6.73
C LEU A 18 9.43 14.45 5.38
N LEU A 19 8.48 13.96 4.55
CA LEU A 19 8.78 13.60 3.18
C LEU A 19 9.23 14.83 2.40
N GLY A 20 8.50 15.94 2.41
CA GLY A 20 8.86 17.18 1.72
C GLY A 20 10.27 17.69 2.04
N LYS A 21 10.72 17.56 3.29
CA LYS A 21 12.10 17.89 3.69
C LYS A 21 13.16 17.03 2.99
N LEU A 22 12.86 15.78 2.64
CA LEU A 22 13.74 14.94 1.81
C LEU A 22 13.96 15.55 0.41
N PHE A 23 13.01 16.36 -0.06
CA PHE A 23 12.96 16.91 -1.41
C PHE A 23 13.21 18.41 -1.46
N GLU A 24 13.73 19.05 -0.40
CA GLU A 24 13.80 20.50 -0.08
C GLU A 24 14.15 21.50 -1.22
N VAL A 25 14.47 21.02 -2.42
CA VAL A 25 14.58 21.77 -3.68
C VAL A 25 13.23 22.17 -4.29
N ASP A 26 12.11 21.50 -3.96
CA ASP A 26 10.79 21.78 -4.56
C ASP A 26 9.68 21.97 -3.50
N SER A 27 9.25 23.21 -3.27
CA SER A 27 8.38 23.59 -2.15
C SER A 27 6.93 23.08 -2.25
N ASP A 28 6.46 22.70 -3.44
CA ASP A 28 5.06 22.27 -3.65
C ASP A 28 4.82 20.80 -3.29
N ILE A 29 5.90 20.01 -3.13
CA ILE A 29 5.78 18.56 -3.05
C ILE A 29 5.10 18.05 -1.76
N THR A 30 5.22 18.82 -0.68
CA THR A 30 4.58 18.49 0.61
C THR A 30 3.06 18.45 0.47
N GLU A 31 2.47 19.38 -0.28
CA GLU A 31 1.03 19.46 -0.46
C GLU A 31 0.51 18.32 -1.34
N GLN A 32 1.23 18.03 -2.42
CA GLN A 32 0.87 16.92 -3.32
C GLN A 32 0.90 15.57 -2.57
N ILE A 33 1.96 15.31 -1.79
CA ILE A 33 2.06 14.10 -0.94
C ILE A 33 0.89 14.02 0.06
N SER A 34 0.56 15.14 0.71
CA SER A 34 -0.55 15.21 1.67
C SER A 34 -1.88 14.80 1.02
N ARG A 35 -2.17 15.31 -0.18
CA ARG A 35 -3.39 14.96 -0.93
C ARG A 35 -3.43 13.47 -1.28
N CYS A 36 -2.33 12.89 -1.74
CA CYS A 36 -2.27 11.46 -2.06
C CYS A 36 -2.48 10.58 -0.81
N ILE A 37 -1.85 10.91 0.32
CA ILE A 37 -2.02 10.14 1.57
C ILE A 37 -3.45 10.24 2.09
N GLN A 38 -4.09 11.41 2.01
CA GLN A 38 -5.47 11.58 2.44
C GLN A 38 -6.45 10.77 1.57
N TYR A 39 -6.21 10.68 0.26
CA TYR A 39 -7.08 9.95 -0.66
C TYR A 39 -6.88 8.43 -0.59
N TYR A 40 -5.63 7.96 -0.58
CA TYR A 40 -5.31 6.52 -0.66
C TYR A 40 -5.01 5.88 0.71
N GLY A 41 -4.89 6.67 1.77
CA GLY A 41 -4.36 6.24 3.06
C GLY A 41 -2.86 5.97 3.01
N ALA A 42 -2.22 5.89 4.19
CA ALA A 42 -0.77 5.68 4.29
C ALA A 42 -0.31 4.35 3.65
N GLY A 43 -1.09 3.28 3.79
CA GLY A 43 -0.78 1.98 3.17
C GLY A 43 -1.02 1.95 1.67
N GLY A 44 -1.98 2.73 1.16
CA GLY A 44 -2.27 2.83 -0.27
C GLY A 44 -1.31 3.76 -1.01
N PHE A 45 -0.76 4.77 -0.35
CA PHE A 45 0.16 5.74 -0.96
C PHE A 45 1.33 5.06 -1.70
N PHE A 46 2.11 4.20 -1.04
CA PHE A 46 3.25 3.53 -1.70
C PHE A 46 2.85 2.41 -2.65
N LYS A 47 1.65 1.82 -2.49
CA LYS A 47 1.10 0.80 -3.39
C LYS A 47 0.64 1.39 -4.73
N ASN A 48 0.28 2.67 -4.73
CA ASN A 48 -0.23 3.39 -5.90
C ASN A 48 0.80 4.41 -6.42
N LEU A 49 2.09 4.28 -6.06
CA LEU A 49 3.10 5.28 -6.39
C LEU A 49 3.21 5.52 -7.91
N GLU A 50 3.02 4.47 -8.71
CA GLU A 50 3.04 4.48 -10.18
C GLU A 50 1.85 5.22 -10.81
N THR A 51 0.79 5.51 -10.05
CA THR A 51 -0.40 6.21 -10.57
C THR A 51 -0.35 7.72 -10.34
N PHE A 52 0.63 8.20 -9.57
CA PHE A 52 0.79 9.62 -9.26
C PHE A 52 1.65 10.31 -10.31
N ASP A 53 1.26 11.53 -10.67
CA ASP A 53 1.98 12.37 -11.63
C ASP A 53 3.10 13.17 -10.95
N PHE A 54 4.02 12.46 -10.30
CA PHE A 54 5.21 13.05 -9.71
C PHE A 54 6.32 13.21 -10.75
N SER A 55 7.19 14.20 -10.57
CA SER A 55 8.42 14.29 -11.36
C SER A 55 9.28 13.04 -11.17
N ALA A 56 10.11 12.70 -12.16
CA ALA A 56 10.95 11.51 -12.12
C ALA A 56 11.85 11.48 -10.86
N ASP A 57 12.44 12.62 -10.49
CA ASP A 57 13.28 12.76 -9.29
C ASP A 57 12.48 12.47 -8.00
N VAL A 58 11.25 12.97 -7.90
CA VAL A 58 10.38 12.70 -6.76
C VAL A 58 10.02 11.22 -6.71
N PHE A 59 9.61 10.65 -7.84
CA PHE A 59 9.22 9.24 -7.94
C PHE A 59 10.38 8.32 -7.52
N GLU A 60 11.60 8.54 -8.01
CA GLU A 60 12.77 7.73 -7.67
C GLU A 60 13.08 7.77 -6.17
N LYS A 61 13.05 8.95 -5.55
CA LYS A 61 13.26 9.11 -4.10
C LYS A 61 12.15 8.45 -3.28
N LEU A 62 10.88 8.61 -3.66
CA LEU A 62 9.76 7.93 -3.00
C LEU A 62 9.85 6.41 -3.17
N ASN A 63 10.29 5.93 -4.34
CA ASN A 63 10.53 4.52 -4.58
C ASN A 63 11.69 4.00 -3.72
N ALA A 64 12.76 4.77 -3.54
CA ALA A 64 13.83 4.41 -2.61
C ALA A 64 13.31 4.29 -1.16
N VAL A 65 12.45 5.20 -0.71
CA VAL A 65 11.78 5.10 0.60
C VAL A 65 10.91 3.83 0.66
N ARG A 66 10.14 3.54 -0.40
CA ARG A 66 9.33 2.32 -0.50
C ARG A 66 10.19 1.06 -0.37
N LEU A 67 11.33 1.02 -1.05
CA LEU A 67 12.28 -0.12 -0.98
C LEU A 67 12.87 -0.30 0.42
N VAL A 68 13.16 0.78 1.15
CA VAL A 68 13.64 0.68 2.54
C VAL A 68 12.55 0.17 3.48
N LEU A 69 11.30 0.59 3.28
CA LEU A 69 10.18 0.21 4.14
C LEU A 69 9.65 -1.21 3.86
N PHE A 70 9.69 -1.67 2.61
CA PHE A 70 9.04 -2.91 2.16
C PHE A 70 9.98 -3.91 1.46
N GLY A 71 11.24 -3.56 1.21
CA GLY A 71 12.21 -4.41 0.49
C GLY A 71 12.13 -4.32 -1.04
N MET A 72 12.94 -5.11 -1.75
CA MET A 72 13.03 -5.13 -3.22
C MET A 72 11.95 -5.98 -3.92
N GLY A 73 10.98 -6.49 -3.16
CA GLY A 73 9.90 -7.31 -3.70
C GLY A 73 9.56 -8.43 -2.74
N GLU A 74 8.47 -8.25 -2.00
CA GLU A 74 7.48 -9.29 -1.85
C GLU A 74 6.14 -8.60 -2.07
N GLU A 75 5.39 -9.03 -3.08
CA GLU A 75 3.97 -8.70 -3.16
C GLU A 75 3.38 -9.08 -1.81
N VAL A 76 2.93 -8.09 -1.04
CA VAL A 76 2.12 -8.37 0.15
C VAL A 76 0.78 -8.84 -0.39
N MET A 77 0.72 -10.13 -0.73
CA MET A 77 -0.51 -10.87 -0.94
C MET A 77 -1.44 -10.52 0.23
N PRO A 78 -2.65 -10.01 -0.01
CA PRO A 78 -3.59 -9.78 1.07
C PRO A 78 -3.82 -11.10 1.80
N GLU A 79 -3.76 -11.10 3.14
CA GLU A 79 -4.01 -12.27 4.02
C GLU A 79 -5.38 -12.95 3.79
N VAL A 80 -6.23 -12.39 2.92
CA VAL A 80 -7.61 -12.81 2.65
C VAL A 80 -7.71 -14.05 1.74
N LEU A 81 -6.67 -14.39 0.97
CA LEU A 81 -6.74 -15.52 0.02
C LEU A 81 -6.41 -16.90 0.62
N ILE A 82 -5.98 -16.98 1.88
CA ILE A 82 -5.56 -18.25 2.49
C ILE A 82 -6.76 -19.11 2.92
N ASP A 83 -7.91 -18.47 3.21
CA ASP A 83 -9.10 -19.16 3.69
C ASP A 83 -9.94 -19.80 2.56
N GLU A 84 -9.91 -19.26 1.34
CA GLU A 84 -10.70 -19.80 0.21
C GLU A 84 -10.09 -21.06 -0.42
N ILE A 85 -8.78 -21.26 -0.33
CA ILE A 85 -8.11 -22.44 -0.90
C ILE A 85 -8.37 -23.69 -0.03
N ARG A 86 -8.63 -23.52 1.28
CA ARG A 86 -8.79 -24.64 2.21
C ARG A 86 -10.16 -25.32 2.11
N THR A 87 -11.17 -24.63 1.57
CA THR A 87 -12.56 -25.13 1.44
C THR A 87 -12.88 -25.77 0.10
N GLN A 88 -12.01 -25.68 -0.92
CA GLN A 88 -12.27 -26.27 -2.25
C GLN A 88 -11.76 -27.73 -2.43
N LYS A 89 -11.31 -28.39 -1.37
CA LYS A 89 -10.80 -29.78 -1.43
C LYS A 89 -11.59 -30.78 -0.59
N ILE A 90 -12.92 -30.78 -0.72
CA ILE A 90 -13.81 -31.90 -0.34
C ILE A 90 -15.20 -31.65 -0.92
N ASP A 91 -15.39 -31.86 -2.22
CA ASP A 91 -16.53 -32.67 -2.72
C ASP A 91 -16.38 -32.92 -4.22
N SER A 92 -15.81 -34.07 -4.58
CA SER A 92 -15.94 -34.65 -5.92
C SER A 92 -15.61 -36.12 -5.80
N THR A 93 -16.56 -36.89 -5.28
CA THR A 93 -16.66 -38.31 -5.60
C THR A 93 -18.11 -38.63 -5.92
N GLU A 94 -18.55 -38.16 -7.10
CA GLU A 94 -19.77 -38.68 -7.71
C GLU A 94 -19.50 -40.07 -8.30
N GLY A 95 -20.29 -41.05 -7.84
CA GLY A 95 -21.15 -41.86 -8.71
C GLY A 95 -20.54 -42.98 -9.56
N GLY A 96 -20.87 -44.22 -9.21
CA GLY A 96 -20.91 -45.38 -10.12
C GLY A 96 -20.72 -46.71 -9.38
N ALA A 97 -21.52 -47.76 -9.51
CA ALA A 97 -22.67 -48.04 -10.36
C ALA A 97 -23.50 -49.13 -9.67
N LYS A 98 -24.82 -49.10 -9.89
CA LYS A 98 -25.72 -50.22 -9.60
C LYS A 98 -25.40 -51.39 -10.54
N GLN A 99 -25.29 -52.60 -10.02
CA GLN A 99 -25.71 -53.85 -10.67
C GLN A 99 -26.34 -54.76 -9.61
#